data_AF-A0A0L6VZV6-F1
#
_entry.id   AF-A0A0L6VZV6-F1
#
_cell.length_a   1.000
_cell.length_b   1.000
_cell.length_c   1.000
_cell.angle_alpha   90.00
_cell.angle_beta   90.00
_cell.angle_gamma   90.00
#
_symmetry.space_group_name_H-M   'P 1'
#
loop_
_entity.id
_entity.type
_entity.pdbx_description
1 polymer ?
#
loop_
_entity_poly.entity_id
_entity_poly.type
_entity_poly.pdbx_seq_one_letter_code
_entity_poly.pdbx_strand_id
1 'polypeptide(L)'
;MPYKVAQQSNVRVLREYIPILMTQKRLLSGLRAQIVAAAKGIPAYSLLKMIPGVGEITAASILAEIGNITLFPTAKQLVAFAGLDPSVCQSGRFEADKNKLSKRGSGYLRKALYQAASAGVRVTGKGPVNPLLHDYYSRKVAEGKKKMVALPATSSKLLRIIYGVWRKNESFKLD
;
A
#
# COMPACT_ATOMS: atom_id res chain seq x y z
N MET A 1 35.70 36.22 -11.31
CA MET A 1 35.38 34.84 -11.76
C MET A 1 35.12 33.85 -10.59
N PRO A 2 34.35 34.17 -9.53
CA PRO A 2 34.10 33.24 -8.41
C PRO A 2 33.08 32.14 -8.72
N TYR A 3 32.21 32.36 -9.71
CA TYR A 3 31.13 31.43 -10.07
C TYR A 3 31.63 30.11 -10.67
N LYS A 4 32.69 30.13 -11.50
CA LYS A 4 33.24 28.93 -12.14
C LYS A 4 33.86 27.94 -11.15
N VAL A 5 34.52 28.44 -10.09
CA VAL A 5 35.16 27.60 -9.06
C VAL A 5 34.12 26.93 -8.17
N ALA A 6 33.08 27.68 -7.75
CA ALA A 6 31.95 27.11 -7.00
C ALA A 6 31.21 26.03 -7.81
N GLN A 7 31.05 26.23 -9.12
CA GLN A 7 30.43 25.27 -10.02
C GLN A 7 31.28 23.99 -10.16
N GLN A 8 32.61 24.10 -10.22
CA GLN A 8 33.53 22.94 -10.23
C GLN A 8 33.47 22.13 -8.92
N SER A 9 33.38 22.80 -7.77
CA SER A 9 33.23 22.13 -6.47
C SER A 9 31.92 21.35 -6.37
N ASN A 10 30.79 21.93 -6.79
CA ASN A 10 29.50 21.24 -6.80
C ASN A 10 29.51 20.02 -7.72
N VAL A 11 30.11 20.13 -8.91
CA VAL A 11 30.23 18.99 -9.85
C VAL A 11 31.08 17.88 -9.25
N ARG A 12 32.16 18.20 -8.53
CA ARG A 12 32.97 17.20 -7.83
C ARG A 12 32.16 16.48 -6.76
N VAL A 13 31.46 17.22 -5.90
CA VAL A 13 30.60 16.65 -4.85
C VAL A 13 29.52 15.73 -5.43
N LEU A 14 28.86 16.14 -6.52
CA LEU A 14 27.86 15.31 -7.20
C LEU A 14 28.48 14.03 -7.78
N ARG A 15 29.70 14.10 -8.34
CA ARG A 15 30.41 12.90 -8.84
C ARG A 15 30.72 11.90 -7.73
N GLU A 16 30.99 12.36 -6.50
CA GLU A 16 31.18 11.47 -5.34
C GLU A 16 29.86 10.88 -4.83
N TYR A 17 28.75 11.64 -4.87
CA TYR A 17 27.46 11.13 -4.43
C TYR A 17 26.83 10.10 -5.37
N ILE A 18 27.06 10.22 -6.69
CA ILE A 18 26.54 9.27 -7.68
C ILE A 18 26.90 7.80 -7.35
N PRO A 19 28.17 7.41 -7.15
CA PRO A 19 28.53 6.01 -6.86
C PRO A 19 27.98 5.54 -5.51
N ILE A 20 27.87 6.42 -4.51
CA ILE A 20 27.24 6.10 -3.22
C ILE A 20 25.77 5.73 -3.43
N LEU A 21 25.02 6.58 -4.15
CA LEU A 21 23.61 6.34 -4.45
C LEU A 21 23.41 5.08 -5.30
N MET A 22 24.29 4.82 -6.27
CA MET A 22 24.27 3.59 -7.07
C MET A 22 24.49 2.35 -6.20
N THR A 23 25.43 2.41 -5.26
CA THR A 23 25.71 1.31 -4.32
C THR A 23 24.52 1.06 -3.40
N GLN A 24 23.93 2.10 -2.83
CA GLN A 24 22.71 1.99 -2.02
C GLN A 24 21.55 1.39 -2.81
N LYS A 25 21.36 1.80 -4.08
CA LYS A 25 20.34 1.22 -4.97
C LYS A 25 20.56 -0.28 -5.19
N ARG A 26 21.81 -0.71 -5.38
CA ARG A 26 22.18 -2.13 -5.54
C ARG A 26 21.86 -2.92 -4.27
N LEU A 27 22.28 -2.43 -3.09
CA LEU A 27 22.01 -3.10 -1.81
C LEU A 27 20.50 -3.23 -1.56
N LEU A 28 19.72 -2.18 -1.80
CA LEU A 28 18.26 -2.20 -1.68
C LEU A 28 17.63 -3.23 -2.63
N SER A 29 18.15 -3.36 -3.85
CA SER A 29 17.64 -4.36 -4.80
C SER A 29 17.92 -5.80 -4.33
N GLY A 30 19.11 -6.06 -3.76
CA GLY A 30 19.45 -7.36 -3.20
C GLY A 30 18.57 -7.73 -2.00
N LEU A 31 18.38 -6.81 -1.06
CA LEU A 31 17.50 -7.01 0.09
C LEU A 31 16.05 -7.28 -0.32
N ARG A 32 15.53 -6.54 -1.33
CA ARG A 32 14.19 -6.78 -1.87
C ARG A 32 14.05 -8.19 -2.44
N ALA A 33 15.06 -8.66 -3.18
CA ALA A 33 15.06 -10.01 -3.73
C ALA A 33 15.04 -11.08 -2.61
N GLN A 34 15.81 -10.89 -1.54
CA GLN A 34 15.83 -11.78 -0.38
C GLN A 34 14.47 -11.83 0.33
N ILE A 35 13.84 -10.67 0.56
CA ILE A 35 12.50 -10.58 1.16
C ILE A 35 11.48 -11.34 0.31
N VAL A 36 11.50 -11.14 -1.00
CA VAL A 36 10.59 -11.84 -1.93
C VAL A 36 10.86 -13.34 -1.93
N ALA A 37 12.12 -13.77 -1.90
CA ALA A 37 12.48 -15.18 -1.84
C ALA A 37 11.96 -15.85 -0.56
N ALA A 38 12.12 -15.20 0.60
CA ALA A 38 11.58 -15.68 1.87
C ALA A 38 10.03 -15.75 1.84
N ALA A 39 9.38 -14.73 1.28
CA ALA A 39 7.92 -14.67 1.21
C ALA A 39 7.31 -15.75 0.30
N LYS A 40 8.00 -16.17 -0.76
CA LYS A 40 7.54 -17.22 -1.68
C LYS A 40 7.31 -18.58 -1.01
N GLY A 41 7.98 -18.85 0.12
CA GLY A 41 7.75 -20.07 0.91
C GLY A 41 6.42 -20.09 1.67
N ILE A 42 5.72 -18.96 1.75
CA ILE A 42 4.46 -18.83 2.48
C ILE A 42 3.29 -18.98 1.49
N PRO A 43 2.36 -19.95 1.68
CA PRO A 43 1.24 -20.17 0.75
C PRO A 43 0.37 -18.93 0.49
N ALA A 44 0.23 -18.08 1.50
CA ALA A 44 -0.52 -16.83 1.40
C ALA A 44 0.09 -15.82 0.42
N TYR A 45 1.40 -15.92 0.11
CA TYR A 45 2.07 -15.04 -0.85
C TYR A 45 1.52 -15.16 -2.26
N SER A 46 1.34 -16.40 -2.76
CA SER A 46 0.75 -16.62 -4.09
C SER A 46 -0.68 -16.12 -4.17
N LEU A 47 -1.47 -16.29 -3.10
CA LEU A 47 -2.85 -15.81 -3.04
C LEU A 47 -2.93 -14.28 -3.09
N LEU A 48 -2.06 -13.59 -2.34
CA LEU A 48 -1.97 -12.13 -2.36
C LEU A 48 -1.53 -11.61 -3.73
N LYS A 49 -0.56 -12.28 -4.37
CA LYS A 49 -0.03 -11.89 -5.68
C LYS A 49 -1.06 -12.01 -6.81
N MET A 50 -2.03 -12.91 -6.67
CA MET A 50 -3.13 -13.06 -7.64
C MET A 50 -4.04 -11.83 -7.69
N ILE A 51 -4.09 -11.02 -6.62
CA ILE A 51 -4.93 -9.83 -6.58
C ILE A 51 -4.29 -8.73 -7.46
N PRO A 52 -4.95 -8.30 -8.56
CA PRO A 52 -4.39 -7.29 -9.43
C PRO A 52 -4.16 -5.97 -8.68
N GLY A 53 -2.96 -5.41 -8.82
CA GLY A 53 -2.50 -4.24 -8.06
C GLY A 53 -1.56 -4.58 -6.90
N VAL A 54 -1.50 -5.84 -6.43
CA VAL A 54 -0.55 -6.26 -5.40
C VAL A 54 0.75 -6.74 -6.05
N GLY A 55 1.83 -5.96 -5.88
CA GLY A 55 3.17 -6.31 -6.37
C GLY A 55 3.94 -7.24 -5.42
N GLU A 56 5.11 -7.73 -5.86
CA GLU A 56 5.91 -8.72 -5.11
C GLU A 56 6.34 -8.24 -3.72
N ILE A 57 6.92 -7.04 -3.67
CA ILE A 57 7.37 -6.43 -2.40
C ILE A 57 6.16 -6.08 -1.55
N THR A 58 5.09 -5.59 -2.16
CA THR A 58 3.87 -5.19 -1.44
C THR A 58 3.18 -6.39 -0.81
N ALA A 59 3.08 -7.52 -1.51
CA ALA A 59 2.59 -8.78 -0.96
C ALA A 59 3.45 -9.23 0.23
N ALA A 60 4.78 -9.23 0.07
CA ALA A 60 5.69 -9.60 1.15
C ALA A 60 5.59 -8.67 2.36
N SER A 61 5.45 -7.35 2.15
CA SER A 61 5.23 -6.39 3.24
C SER A 61 3.89 -6.61 3.94
N ILE A 62 2.81 -6.88 3.21
CA ILE A 62 1.50 -7.17 3.80
C ILE A 62 1.56 -8.45 4.66
N LEU A 63 2.24 -9.50 4.18
CA LEU A 63 2.45 -10.73 4.95
C LEU A 63 3.26 -10.48 6.22
N ALA A 64 4.37 -9.77 6.11
CA ALA A 64 5.25 -9.49 7.24
C ALA A 64 4.55 -8.68 8.33
N GLU A 65 3.72 -7.71 7.94
CA GLU A 65 2.99 -6.85 8.89
C GLU A 65 1.79 -7.54 9.53
N ILE A 66 1.08 -8.40 8.80
CA ILE A 66 -0.08 -9.12 9.34
C ILE A 66 0.38 -10.33 10.18
N GLY A 67 1.44 -11.00 9.74
CA GLY A 67 1.91 -12.24 10.36
C GLY A 67 0.82 -13.32 10.31
N ASN A 68 0.25 -13.63 11.47
CA ASN A 68 -0.80 -14.62 11.58
C ASN A 68 -2.20 -13.99 11.46
N ILE A 69 -2.88 -14.29 10.35
CA ILE A 69 -4.24 -13.80 10.09
C ILE A 69 -5.28 -14.32 11.09
N THR A 70 -5.04 -15.44 11.79
CA THR A 70 -6.00 -15.98 12.77
C THR A 70 -6.13 -15.10 14.01
N LEU A 71 -5.17 -14.20 14.25
CA LEU A 71 -5.24 -13.18 15.31
C LEU A 71 -6.35 -12.15 15.06
N PHE A 72 -6.88 -12.09 13.84
CA PHE A 72 -7.96 -11.20 13.45
C PHE A 72 -9.25 -11.98 13.16
N PRO A 73 -10.12 -12.20 14.17
CA PRO A 73 -11.45 -12.78 14.00
C PRO A 73 -12.32 -12.14 12.92
N THR A 74 -12.15 -10.84 12.65
CA THR A 74 -12.93 -10.15 11.62
C THR A 74 -12.08 -9.22 10.75
N ALA A 75 -12.49 -9.02 9.50
CA ALA A 75 -11.86 -8.06 8.60
C ALA A 75 -11.88 -6.62 9.16
N LYS A 76 -12.87 -6.27 9.99
CA LYS A 76 -12.95 -4.95 10.64
C LYS A 76 -11.79 -4.74 11.62
N GLN A 77 -11.41 -5.76 12.38
CA GLN A 77 -10.26 -5.70 13.30
C GLN A 77 -8.95 -5.53 12.52
N LEU A 78 -8.80 -6.23 11.40
CA LEU A 78 -7.63 -6.06 10.54
C LEU A 78 -7.56 -4.64 9.93
N VAL A 79 -8.70 -4.07 9.52
CA VAL A 79 -8.77 -2.67 9.04
C VAL A 79 -8.39 -1.67 10.14
N ALA A 80 -8.84 -1.90 11.37
CA ALA A 80 -8.44 -1.08 12.52
C ALA A 80 -6.95 -1.22 12.84
N PHE A 81 -6.40 -2.43 12.75
CA PHE A 81 -4.97 -2.69 12.89
C PHE A 81 -4.11 -2.04 11.80
N ALA A 82 -4.63 -1.89 10.58
CA ALA A 82 -3.99 -1.09 9.54
C ALA A 82 -4.16 0.43 9.76
N GLY A 83 -4.99 0.84 10.72
CA GLY A 83 -5.36 2.24 10.94
C GLY A 83 -6.02 2.86 9.70
N LEU A 84 -6.81 2.07 8.97
CA LEU A 84 -7.56 2.47 7.79
C LEU A 84 -9.03 2.81 8.11
N ASP A 85 -9.41 2.72 9.38
CA ASP A 85 -10.72 3.09 9.90
C ASP A 85 -10.84 4.62 10.07
N PRO A 86 -12.04 5.18 9.87
CA PRO A 86 -12.30 6.58 10.20
C PRO A 86 -12.25 6.77 11.72
N SER A 87 -11.47 7.74 12.17
CA SER A 87 -11.44 8.23 13.53
C SER A 87 -12.81 8.79 13.89
N VAL A 88 -13.40 8.30 14.96
CA VAL A 88 -14.59 8.92 15.57
C VAL A 88 -14.10 10.00 16.53
N CYS A 89 -14.41 11.25 16.23
CA CYS A 89 -14.23 12.37 17.17
C CYS A 89 -15.62 12.84 17.62
N GLN A 90 -16.10 12.25 18.70
CA GLN A 90 -17.33 12.66 19.37
C GLN A 90 -16.99 13.09 20.80
N SER A 91 -17.41 14.28 21.19
CA SER A 91 -17.31 14.75 22.58
C SER A 91 -18.66 15.33 22.99
N GLY A 92 -19.52 14.54 23.63
CA GLY A 92 -20.76 14.93 24.31
C GLY A 92 -21.77 15.80 23.53
N ARG A 93 -21.39 17.03 23.20
CA ARG A 93 -22.13 18.04 22.44
C ARG A 93 -21.60 18.28 21.01
N PHE A 94 -20.54 17.59 20.60
CA PHE A 94 -19.89 17.79 19.29
C PHE A 94 -19.72 16.45 18.58
N GLU A 95 -20.27 16.36 17.37
CA GLU A 95 -19.94 15.33 16.38
C GLU A 95 -19.15 15.97 15.24
N ALA A 96 -17.99 15.40 14.91
CA ALA A 96 -17.20 15.90 13.80
C ALA A 96 -17.78 15.45 12.44
N ASP A 97 -18.19 16.40 11.59
CA ASP A 97 -18.65 16.12 10.21
C ASP A 97 -17.59 15.51 9.29
N LYS A 98 -16.30 15.63 9.64
CA LYS A 98 -15.16 15.22 8.79
C LYS A 98 -14.20 14.32 9.56
N ASN A 99 -14.58 13.05 9.68
CA ASN A 99 -13.74 12.02 10.28
C ASN A 99 -12.45 11.82 9.47
N LYS A 100 -11.31 11.97 10.15
CA LYS A 100 -9.97 11.70 9.59
C LYS A 100 -9.68 10.21 9.69
N LEU A 101 -8.65 9.73 9.00
CA LEU A 101 -8.16 8.37 9.21
C LEU A 101 -7.58 8.24 10.62
N SER A 102 -7.85 7.13 11.33
CA SER A 102 -7.39 6.93 12.71
C SER A 102 -5.87 6.97 12.84
N LYS A 103 -5.16 6.35 11.88
CA LYS A 103 -3.69 6.19 11.87
C LYS A 103 -3.10 5.48 13.10
N ARG A 104 -3.92 4.92 14.00
CA ARG A 104 -3.51 4.26 15.25
C ARG A 104 -2.80 2.91 15.03
N GLY A 105 -3.04 2.28 13.89
CA GLY A 105 -2.45 1.00 13.50
C GLY A 105 -1.17 1.10 12.66
N SER A 106 -0.68 -0.04 12.15
CA SER A 106 0.58 -0.16 11.41
C SER A 106 0.67 0.83 10.24
N GLY A 107 1.67 1.71 10.29
CA GLY A 107 1.99 2.66 9.23
C GLY A 107 2.56 1.99 7.98
N TYR A 108 3.31 0.90 8.16
CA TYR A 108 3.90 0.12 7.07
C TYR A 108 2.83 -0.64 6.29
N LEU A 109 1.91 -1.33 6.99
CA LEU A 109 0.77 -2.02 6.38
C LEU A 109 -0.10 -1.04 5.60
N ARG A 110 -0.42 0.11 6.21
CA ARG A 110 -1.19 1.17 5.56
C ARG A 110 -0.53 1.69 4.29
N LYS A 111 0.80 1.90 4.32
CA LYS A 111 1.57 2.33 3.14
C LYS A 111 1.56 1.28 2.04
N ALA A 112 1.77 0.00 2.38
CA ALA A 112 1.73 -1.10 1.43
C ALA A 112 0.36 -1.20 0.75
N LEU A 113 -0.72 -1.14 1.53
CA LEU A 113 -2.10 -1.17 1.02
C LEU A 113 -2.42 0.04 0.14
N TYR A 114 -1.95 1.23 0.51
CA TYR A 114 -2.12 2.43 -0.31
C TYR A 114 -1.42 2.28 -1.68
N GLN A 115 -0.20 1.76 -1.68
CA GLN A 115 0.54 1.50 -2.93
C GLN A 115 -0.17 0.44 -3.79
N ALA A 116 -0.65 -0.65 -3.18
CA ALA A 116 -1.39 -1.67 -3.90
C ALA A 116 -2.72 -1.15 -4.47
N ALA A 117 -3.48 -0.39 -3.68
CA ALA A 117 -4.73 0.21 -4.14
C ALA A 117 -4.50 1.23 -5.26
N SER A 118 -3.44 2.04 -5.16
CA SER A 118 -3.07 3.01 -6.21
C SER A 118 -2.69 2.31 -7.52
N ALA A 119 -1.99 1.18 -7.42
CA ALA A 119 -1.65 0.37 -8.60
C ALA A 119 -2.89 -0.33 -9.19
N GLY A 120 -3.80 -0.83 -8.34
CA GLY A 120 -5.01 -1.53 -8.77
C GLY A 120 -6.06 -0.62 -9.41
N VAL A 121 -6.20 0.62 -8.95
CA VAL A 121 -7.16 1.60 -9.51
C VAL A 121 -6.68 2.18 -10.85
N ARG A 122 -5.38 2.05 -11.15
CA ARG A 122 -4.79 2.60 -12.38
C ARG A 122 -5.45 2.00 -13.62
N VAL A 123 -5.73 2.86 -14.60
CA VAL A 123 -6.18 2.46 -15.93
C VAL A 123 -4.96 2.37 -16.85
N THR A 124 -4.87 1.28 -17.60
CA THR A 124 -3.87 1.05 -18.65
C THR A 124 -4.58 1.03 -20.01
N GLY A 125 -3.85 1.02 -21.13
CA GLY A 125 -4.44 0.94 -22.46
C GLY A 125 -5.37 -0.26 -22.73
N LYS A 126 -5.34 -1.29 -21.85
CA LYS A 126 -6.22 -2.48 -21.91
C LYS A 126 -7.39 -2.43 -20.90
N GLY A 127 -7.58 -1.32 -20.19
CA GLY A 127 -8.59 -1.17 -19.14
C GLY A 127 -8.00 -1.03 -17.72
N PRO A 128 -8.87 -1.04 -16.68
CA PRO A 128 -8.44 -0.95 -15.28
C PRO A 128 -7.64 -2.18 -14.87
N VAL A 129 -6.54 -1.97 -14.12
CA VAL A 129 -5.71 -3.07 -13.60
C VAL A 129 -6.54 -4.01 -12.72
N ASN A 130 -7.41 -3.44 -11.89
CA ASN A 130 -8.37 -4.17 -11.08
C ASN A 130 -9.75 -3.50 -11.23
N PRO A 131 -10.66 -4.06 -12.06
CA PRO A 131 -11.99 -3.53 -12.27
C PRO A 131 -12.74 -3.27 -10.96
N LEU A 132 -12.75 -4.24 -10.03
CA LEU A 132 -13.46 -4.14 -8.75
C LEU A 132 -12.98 -2.96 -7.89
N LEU A 133 -11.66 -2.72 -7.85
CA LEU A 133 -11.11 -1.58 -7.09
C LEU A 133 -11.33 -0.26 -7.82
N HIS A 134 -11.22 -0.27 -9.16
CA HIS A 134 -11.45 0.91 -9.98
C HIS A 134 -12.91 1.38 -9.85
N ASP A 135 -13.87 0.48 -9.96
CA ASP A 135 -15.30 0.80 -9.83
C ASP A 135 -15.64 1.33 -8.43
N TYR A 136 -15.09 0.70 -7.39
CA TYR A 136 -15.27 1.19 -6.02
C TYR A 136 -14.69 2.60 -5.83
N TYR A 137 -13.50 2.85 -6.38
CA TYR A 137 -12.85 4.16 -6.33
C TYR A 137 -13.66 5.21 -7.10
N SER A 138 -14.05 4.91 -8.34
CA SER A 138 -14.81 5.80 -9.21
C SER A 138 -16.17 6.13 -8.61
N ARG A 139 -16.88 5.15 -8.03
CA ARG A 139 -18.12 5.39 -7.28
C ARG A 139 -17.91 6.33 -6.10
N LYS A 140 -16.84 6.14 -5.31
CA LYS A 140 -16.53 7.02 -4.17
C LYS A 140 -16.21 8.45 -4.60
N VAL A 141 -15.58 8.63 -5.76
CA VAL A 141 -15.35 9.96 -6.36
C VAL A 141 -16.67 10.57 -6.85
N ALA A 142 -17.54 9.78 -7.47
CA ALA A 142 -18.86 10.21 -7.94
C ALA A 142 -19.80 10.62 -6.77
N GLU A 143 -19.68 9.97 -5.61
CA GLU A 143 -20.33 10.38 -4.35
C GLU A 143 -19.81 11.72 -3.78
N GLY A 144 -18.90 12.42 -4.48
CA GLY A 144 -18.34 13.71 -4.08
C GLY A 144 -17.10 13.62 -3.19
N LYS A 145 -16.53 12.43 -2.95
CA LYS A 145 -15.29 12.32 -2.17
C LYS A 145 -14.09 12.78 -2.97
N LYS A 146 -13.21 13.53 -2.32
CA LYS A 146 -11.90 13.90 -2.89
C LYS A 146 -11.08 12.65 -3.22
N LYS A 147 -10.33 12.67 -4.32
CA LYS A 147 -9.47 11.55 -4.77
C LYS A 147 -8.54 11.02 -3.65
N MET A 148 -7.94 11.93 -2.88
CA MET A 148 -7.07 11.60 -1.73
C MET A 148 -7.79 10.91 -0.55
N VAL A 149 -9.12 10.99 -0.50
CA VAL A 149 -9.97 10.31 0.51
C VAL A 149 -10.55 9.01 -0.05
N ALA A 150 -10.87 8.98 -1.35
CA ALA A 150 -11.35 7.79 -2.03
C ALA A 150 -10.28 6.67 -2.01
N LEU A 151 -9.01 6.99 -2.20
CA LEU A 151 -7.95 5.99 -2.28
C LEU A 151 -7.68 5.23 -0.95
N PRO A 152 -7.60 5.87 0.23
CA PRO A 152 -7.60 5.17 1.51
C PRO A 152 -8.85 4.30 1.73
N ALA A 153 -10.04 4.75 1.28
CA ALA A 153 -11.25 3.94 1.36
C ALA A 153 -11.15 2.69 0.46
N THR A 154 -10.58 2.81 -0.73
CA THR A 154 -10.28 1.68 -1.62
C THR A 154 -9.23 0.75 -1.01
N SER A 155 -8.24 1.29 -0.29
CA SER A 155 -7.25 0.50 0.44
C SER A 155 -7.90 -0.37 1.54
N SER A 156 -8.90 0.18 2.25
CA SER A 156 -9.71 -0.58 3.21
C SER A 156 -10.54 -1.68 2.53
N LYS A 157 -11.10 -1.40 1.34
CA LYS A 157 -11.81 -2.42 0.53
C LYS A 157 -10.87 -3.53 0.08
N LEU A 158 -9.67 -3.19 -0.41
CA LEU A 158 -8.63 -4.16 -0.78
C LEU A 158 -8.23 -5.04 0.41
N LEU A 159 -8.02 -4.46 1.60
CA LEU A 159 -7.68 -5.23 2.80
C LEU A 159 -8.77 -6.24 3.19
N ARG A 160 -10.05 -5.91 2.98
CA ARG A 160 -11.17 -6.85 3.20
C ARG A 160 -11.17 -7.99 2.19
N ILE A 161 -10.81 -7.72 0.93
CA ILE A 161 -10.63 -8.76 -0.10
C ILE A 161 -9.49 -9.69 0.29
N ILE A 162 -8.33 -9.12 0.65
CA ILE A 162 -7.16 -9.85 1.14
C ILE A 162 -7.54 -10.77 2.31
N TYR A 163 -8.28 -10.23 3.30
CA TYR A 163 -8.73 -11.00 4.44
C TYR A 163 -9.59 -12.21 4.03
N GLY A 164 -10.53 -12.02 3.10
CA GLY A 164 -11.40 -13.09 2.61
C GLY A 164 -10.65 -14.19 1.88
N VAL A 165 -9.79 -13.82 0.93
CA VAL A 165 -8.95 -14.74 0.15
C VAL A 165 -8.02 -15.54 1.07
N TRP A 166 -7.38 -14.87 2.03
CA TRP A 166 -6.40 -15.50 2.91
C TRP A 166 -7.06 -16.39 3.98
N ARG A 167 -8.20 -16.01 4.56
CA ARG A 167 -8.91 -16.88 5.52
C ARG A 167 -9.52 -18.12 4.88
N LYS A 168 -10.04 -18.00 3.65
CA LYS A 168 -10.66 -19.14 2.93
C LYS A 168 -9.65 -20.00 2.19
N ASN A 169 -8.40 -19.53 2.03
CA ASN A 169 -7.38 -20.17 1.21
C ASN A 169 -7.86 -20.40 -0.25
N GLU A 170 -8.72 -19.53 -0.74
CA GLU A 170 -9.32 -19.61 -2.08
C GLU A 170 -8.66 -18.61 -3.02
N SER A 171 -8.51 -18.96 -4.30
CA SER A 171 -7.98 -18.03 -5.31
C SER A 171 -8.92 -16.84 -5.53
N PHE A 172 -8.34 -15.65 -5.73
CA PHE A 172 -9.10 -14.45 -6.05
C PHE A 172 -9.80 -14.60 -7.41
N LYS A 173 -11.12 -14.41 -7.43
CA LYS A 173 -11.95 -14.38 -8.65
C LYS A 173 -12.47 -12.96 -8.90
N LEU A 174 -12.56 -12.59 -10.17
CA LEU A 174 -12.96 -11.25 -10.64
C LEU A 174 -14.44 -11.13 -10.98
N ASP A 175 -15.26 -12.12 -10.59
CA ASP A 175 -16.69 -12.21 -10.89
C ASP A 175 -17.50 -11.03 -10.32
#